data_AF-U7KE24-F1
#
_entry.id   AF-U7KE24-F1
#
_cell.length_a   1.000
_cell.length_b   1.000
_cell.length_c   1.000
_cell.angle_alpha   90.00
_cell.angle_beta   90.00
_cell.angle_gamma   90.00
#
_symmetry.space_group_name_H-M   'P 1'
#
loop_
_entity.id
_entity.type
_entity.pdbx_description
1 polymer ?
#
loop_
_entity_poly.entity_id
_entity_poly.type
_entity_poly.pdbx_seq_one_letter_code
_entity_poly.pdbx_strand_id
1 'polypeptide(L)' 'MQRLTQPMFLVRSYIREDGTRRWAIYKSAVLIVVPYGFPFSRTFNNRSEALHAANHLALNNDPYLKGLECQPPFRASSTG' A
#
# COMPACT_ATOMS: atom_id res chain seq x y z
N MET A 1 12.17 -6.91 -18.34
CA MET A 1 12.00 -7.10 -16.88
C MET A 1 12.22 -5.77 -16.14
N GLN A 2 11.35 -4.77 -16.33
CA GLN A 2 11.56 -3.41 -15.81
C GLN A 2 10.63 -3.03 -14.63
N ARG A 3 9.68 -3.91 -14.27
CA ARG A 3 8.52 -3.57 -13.41
C ARG A 3 8.60 -4.02 -11.96
N LEU A 4 9.54 -4.89 -11.59
CA LEU A 4 9.75 -5.29 -10.19
C LEU A 4 10.64 -4.31 -9.41
N THR A 5 11.40 -3.46 -10.11
CA THR A 5 12.32 -2.50 -9.49
C THR A 5 11.67 -1.15 -9.16
N GLN A 6 10.48 -0.86 -9.69
CA GLN A 6 9.74 0.37 -9.41
C GLN A 6 8.30 0.05 -8.98
N PRO A 7 8.04 -0.08 -7.65
CA PRO A 7 6.70 -0.33 -7.17
C PRO A 7 5.79 0.87 -7.49
N MET A 8 4.64 0.61 -8.13
CA MET A 8 3.65 1.63 -8.48
C MET A 8 2.98 2.23 -7.23
N PHE A 9 2.83 1.43 -6.18
CA PHE A 9 2.29 1.87 -4.89
C PHE A 9 3.30 1.61 -3.77
N LEU A 10 3.43 2.58 -2.88
CA LEU A 10 4.29 2.56 -1.71
C LEU A 10 3.44 2.73 -0.45
N VAL A 11 3.74 1.96 0.60
CA VAL A 11 3.09 2.12 1.91
C VAL A 11 4.08 2.74 2.88
N ARG A 12 3.74 3.91 3.43
CA ARG A 12 4.61 4.64 4.36
C ARG A 12 3.86 4.98 5.64
N SER A 13 4.56 4.86 6.77
CA SER A 13 4.06 5.33 8.05
C SER A 13 4.44 6.79 8.29
N TYR A 14 3.60 7.47 9.06
CA TYR A 14 3.88 8.79 9.61
C TYR A 14 3.25 8.89 11.00
N ILE A 15 3.79 9.78 11.82
CA ILE A 15 3.26 10.07 13.16
C ILE A 15 2.39 11.32 13.03
N ARG A 16 1.15 11.22 13.48
CA ARG A 16 0.24 12.39 13.59
C ARG A 16 0.62 13.25 14.79
N GLU A 17 0.08 14.46 14.85
CA GLU A 17 0.27 15.39 15.98
C GLU A 17 -0.20 14.80 17.32
N ASP A 18 -1.18 13.89 17.30
CA ASP A 18 -1.66 13.13 18.46
C ASP A 18 -0.72 11.99 18.90
N GLY A 19 0.44 11.83 18.25
CA GLY A 19 1.40 10.76 18.51
C GLY A 19 0.99 9.40 17.92
N THR A 20 -0.17 9.28 17.29
CA THR A 20 -0.62 8.02 16.70
C THR A 20 0.13 7.74 15.39
N ARG A 21 0.61 6.51 15.24
CA ARG A 21 1.19 6.05 13.97
C ARG A 21 0.06 5.70 13.01
N ARG A 22 0.08 6.33 11.83
CA ARG A 22 -0.81 6.01 10.72
C ARG A 22 -0.01 5.57 9.51
N TRP A 23 -0.67 4.83 8.64
CA TRP A 23 -0.11 4.33 7.38
C TRP A 23 -0.89 4.94 6.22
N ALA A 24 -0.19 5.39 5.19
CA ALA A 24 -0.78 5.90 3.97
C ALA A 24 -0.18 5.20 2.75
N ILE A 25 -1.01 5.07 1.72
CA ILE A 25 -0.61 4.56 0.42
C ILE A 25 -0.23 5.76 -0.45
N TYR A 26 0.92 5.68 -1.09
CA TYR A 26 1.42 6.66 -2.03
C TYR A 26 1.52 6.03 -3.40
N LYS A 27 1.20 6.80 -4.44
CA LYS A 27 1.41 6.40 -5.83
C LYS A 27 2.76 6.94 -6.27
N SER A 28 3.63 6.05 -6.75
CA SER A 28 4.89 6.40 -7.38
C SER A 28 4.61 6.77 -8.84
N ALA A 29 4.77 8.05 -9.17
CA ALA A 29 4.62 8.55 -10.53
C ALA A 29 5.97 9.11 -10.99
N VAL A 30 6.85 8.24 -11.52
CA VAL A 30 8.16 8.47 -12.19
C VAL A 30 9.13 9.45 -11.50
N LEU A 31 8.72 10.69 -11.21
CA LEU A 31 9.47 11.76 -10.56
C LEU A 31 8.88 12.21 -9.21
N ILE A 32 7.63 11.84 -8.89
CA ILE A 32 6.92 12.34 -7.70
C ILE A 32 6.17 11.21 -7.01
N VAL A 33 6.21 11.22 -5.67
CA VAL A 33 5.44 10.33 -4.81
C VAL A 33 4.28 11.13 -4.20
N VAL A 34 3.05 10.83 -4.59
CA VAL A 34 1.85 11.55 -4.12
C VAL A 34 0.96 10.65 -3.26
N PRO A 35 0.25 11.19 -2.25
CA PRO A 35 -0.75 10.42 -1.51
C PRO A 35 -1.81 9.88 -2.46
N TYR A 36 -2.08 8.59 -2.40
CA TYR A 36 -3.10 7.98 -3.24
C TYR A 36 -4.49 8.46 -2.78
N GLY A 37 -5.25 9.05 -3.70
CA GLY A 37 -6.59 9.62 -3.42
C GLY A 37 -6.58 11.04 -2.85
N PHE A 38 -5.48 11.79 -2.97
CA PHE A 38 -5.44 13.22 -2.61
C PHE A 38 -6.62 14.00 -3.26
N PRO A 39 -7.32 14.89 -2.53
CA PRO A 39 -7.05 15.33 -1.14
C PRO A 39 -7.63 14.41 -0.05
N PHE A 40 -8.49 13.45 -0.39
CA PHE A 40 -9.13 12.52 0.54
C PHE A 40 -8.34 11.21 0.68
N SER A 41 -7.02 11.30 0.82
CA SER A 41 -6.16 10.11 0.90
C SER A 41 -6.49 9.30 2.15
N ARG A 42 -6.85 8.03 1.97
CA ARG A 42 -7.21 7.15 3.08
C ARG A 42 -5.99 6.81 3.93
N THR A 43 -6.17 6.87 5.25
CA THR A 43 -5.13 6.54 6.24
C THR A 43 -5.57 5.31 7.03
N PHE A 44 -4.63 4.43 7.33
CA PHE A 44 -4.87 3.16 8.01
C PHE A 44 -4.20 3.16 9.39
N ASN A 45 -4.80 2.42 10.33
CA ASN A 45 -4.21 2.21 11.66
C ASN A 45 -3.16 1.12 11.63
N ASN A 46 -3.41 0.09 10.82
CA ASN A 46 -2.59 -1.12 10.78
C ASN A 46 -1.76 -1.18 9.50
N ARG A 47 -0.49 -1.57 9.64
CA ARG A 47 0.42 -1.78 8.49
C ARG A 47 -0.13 -2.85 7.54
N SER A 48 -0.63 -3.94 8.09
CA SER A 48 -1.15 -5.08 7.32
C SER A 48 -2.34 -4.68 6.44
N GLU A 49 -3.27 -3.89 6.98
CA GLU A 49 -4.40 -3.36 6.21
C GLU A 49 -3.94 -2.43 5.09
N ALA A 50 -2.99 -1.53 5.37
CA ALA A 50 -2.45 -0.64 4.36
C ALA A 50 -1.74 -1.40 3.22
N LEU A 51 -0.97 -2.44 3.56
CA LEU A 51 -0.31 -3.31 2.58
C LEU A 51 -1.32 -4.13 1.77
N HIS A 52 -2.33 -4.69 2.41
CA HIS A 52 -3.39 -5.44 1.74
C HIS A 52 -4.16 -4.55 0.76
N ALA A 53 -4.53 -3.34 1.17
CA ALA A 53 -5.16 -2.36 0.29
C ALA A 53 -4.25 -1.92 -0.87
N ALA A 54 -2.94 -1.70 -0.61
CA ALA A 54 -1.98 -1.35 -1.67
C ALA A 54 -1.81 -2.48 -2.69
N ASN A 55 -1.74 -3.73 -2.24
CA ASN A 55 -1.70 -4.89 -3.14
C ASN A 55 -2.98 -4.98 -3.97
N HIS A 56 -4.14 -4.78 -3.36
CA HIS A 56 -5.42 -4.82 -4.07
C HIS A 56 -5.46 -3.73 -5.15
N LEU A 57 -4.95 -2.53 -4.87
CA LEU A 57 -4.81 -1.46 -5.84
C LEU A 57 -3.83 -1.82 -6.97
N ALA A 58 -2.68 -2.42 -6.64
CA ALA A 58 -1.69 -2.83 -7.63
C ALA A 58 -2.27 -3.85 -8.63
N LEU A 59 -2.97 -4.86 -8.13
CA LEU A 59 -3.59 -5.91 -8.95
C LEU A 59 -4.68 -5.36 -9.88
N ASN A 60 -5.45 -4.38 -9.43
CA ASN A 60 -6.52 -3.78 -10.25
C ASN A 60 -6.00 -2.76 -11.28
N ASN A 61 -4.87 -2.11 -11.01
CA ASN A 61 -4.34 -1.05 -11.88
C ASN A 61 -3.24 -1.54 -12.83
N ASP A 62 -2.62 -2.68 -12.57
CA ASP A 62 -1.58 -3.23 -13.43
C ASP A 62 -2.14 -4.32 -14.37
N PRO A 63 -2.18 -4.09 -15.70
CA PRO A 63 -2.69 -5.09 -16.66
C PRO A 63 -1.87 -6.39 -16.70
N TYR A 64 -0.62 -6.37 -16.21
CA TYR A 64 0.26 -7.54 -16.14
C TYR A 64 0.10 -8.33 -14.84
N LEU A 65 -0.55 -7.75 -13.84
CA LEU A 65 -0.95 -8.44 -12.61
C LEU A 65 -2.42 -8.88 -12.63
N LYS A 66 -3.13 -8.56 -13.71
CA LYS A 66 -4.54 -8.89 -13.90
C LYS A 66 -4.72 -10.41 -13.88
N GLY A 67 -5.48 -10.91 -12.91
CA GLY A 67 -5.71 -12.34 -12.68
C GLY A 67 -4.95 -12.95 -11.51
N LEU A 68 -4.05 -12.20 -10.87
CA LEU A 68 -3.49 -12.56 -9.57
C LEU A 68 -4.44 -12.10 -8.46
N GLU A 69 -4.69 -12.97 -7.49
CA GLU A 69 -5.52 -12.63 -6.34
C GLU A 69 -4.70 -11.97 -5.24
N CYS A 70 -5.36 -11.03 -4.55
CA CYS A 70 -4.76 -10.36 -3.41
C CYS A 70 -4.65 -11.37 -2.27
N GLN A 71 -3.43 -11.77 -1.90
CA GLN A 71 -3.26 -12.69 -0.77
C GLN A 71 -3.91 -12.09 0.49
N PRO A 72 -4.64 -12.89 1.26
CA PRO A 72 -5.22 -12.45 2.51
C PRO A 72 -4.09 -11.91 3.42
N PRO A 73 -4.39 -10.95 4.31
CA PRO A 73 -3.40 -10.43 5.23
C PRO A 73 -2.72 -11.61 5.95
N PHE A 74 -1.39 -11.66 5.92
CA PHE A 74 -0.60 -12.68 6.59
C PHE A 74 -1.12 -12.81 8.03
N ARG A 75 -1.84 -13.90 8.32
CA ARG A 75 -2.18 -14.27 9.69
C ARG A 75 -0.84 -14.63 10.29
N ALA A 76 -0.30 -13.76 11.15
CA ALA A 76 0.85 -14.12 11.95
C ALA A 76 0.44 -15.37 12.75
N SER A 77 0.90 -16.54 12.33
CA SER A 77 0.77 -17.75 13.12
C SER A 77 1.46 -17.47 14.44
N SER A 78 0.68 -17.33 15.51
CA SER A 78 1.22 -17.41 16.87
C SER A 78 1.65 -18.85 17.07
N THR A 79 2.89 -19.17 16.72
CA THR A 79 3.59 -20.28 17.35
C THR A 79 3.96 -19.79 18.73
N GLY A 80 3.18 -20.22 19.72
CA GLY A 80 3.51 -20.12 21.14
C GLY A 80 4.58 -21.10 21.56
#